data_AF-X0WMQ4-F1
#
_entry.id   AF-X0WMQ4-F1
#
_cell.length_a   1.000
_cell.length_b   1.000
_cell.length_c   1.000
_cell.angle_alpha   90.00
_cell.angle_beta   90.00
_cell.angle_gamma   90.00
#
_symmetry.space_group_name_H-M   'P 1'
#
loop_
_entity.id
_entity.type
_entity.pdbx_description
1 polymer ?
#
loop_
_entity_poly.entity_id
_entity_poly.type
_entity_poly.pdbx_seq_one_letter_code
_entity_poly.pdbx_strand_id
1 'polypeptide(L)'
;SAREGTVVTELGMTGKDITPLLECILGKVTPPKIESGPFQMLVSNLAYDSHKGKIAIGRIWRGKVAPHQPVVSVGADGSVTHYEISEVFTYLGLKHLKVEEAEAGDIVAVTGLDKVNIGDTIASLEQTEALPRIEIGEPTVEMTFGVNTSPFAGREGHFCTTRQLRERLYRELETNLSLRVQDTGSPDTFLVKGRGELHLAILIETMRREGYEFEASKPEAITKIVDGNLAEPVEVLTIDTKDEYLGVLTEMLSKRQAQLMDMRNDGHDYVR
;
A
#
# COMPACT_ATOMS: atom_id res chain seq x y z
N SER A 1 -25.95 -9.56 -10.78
CA SER A 1 -25.58 -8.88 -12.03
C SER A 1 -25.33 -7.41 -11.75
N ALA A 2 -24.09 -6.91 -11.90
CA ALA A 2 -23.80 -5.48 -11.71
C ALA A 2 -24.48 -4.60 -12.79
N ARG A 3 -24.56 -5.10 -14.02
CA ARG A 3 -25.24 -4.41 -15.14
C ARG A 3 -26.71 -4.15 -14.87
N GLU A 4 -27.39 -5.10 -14.24
CA GLU A 4 -28.81 -5.01 -13.92
C GLU A 4 -29.06 -4.46 -12.50
N GLY A 5 -28.00 -4.28 -11.70
CA GLY A 5 -28.11 -3.83 -10.31
C GLY A 5 -28.76 -4.85 -9.38
N THR A 6 -28.63 -6.16 -9.66
CA THR A 6 -29.30 -7.22 -8.93
C THR A 6 -28.33 -8.15 -8.21
N VAL A 7 -28.72 -8.61 -7.03
CA VAL A 7 -28.00 -9.63 -6.25
C VAL A 7 -28.98 -10.75 -5.89
N VAL A 8 -28.46 -11.98 -5.87
CA VAL A 8 -29.20 -13.18 -5.45
C VAL A 8 -28.37 -13.93 -4.42
N THR A 9 -29.03 -14.61 -3.49
CA THR A 9 -28.37 -15.47 -2.49
C THR A 9 -28.03 -16.84 -3.07
N GLU A 10 -28.76 -17.28 -4.09
CA GLU A 10 -28.59 -18.57 -4.75
C GLU A 10 -28.66 -18.43 -6.27
N LEU A 11 -27.86 -19.25 -6.97
CA LEU A 11 -27.84 -19.31 -8.42
C LEU A 11 -29.19 -19.84 -8.95
N GLY A 12 -29.74 -19.19 -9.98
CA GLY A 12 -31.03 -19.55 -10.58
C GLY A 12 -32.23 -18.74 -10.06
N MET A 13 -32.05 -17.94 -9.00
CA MET A 13 -33.08 -16.99 -8.58
C MET A 13 -33.10 -15.75 -9.47
N THR A 14 -34.27 -15.11 -9.58
CA THR A 14 -34.39 -13.79 -10.23
C THR A 14 -34.09 -12.71 -9.19
N GLY A 15 -32.97 -12.01 -9.37
CA GLY A 15 -32.60 -10.88 -8.51
C GLY A 15 -33.47 -9.65 -8.81
N LYS A 16 -33.82 -8.89 -7.77
CA LYS A 16 -34.63 -7.66 -7.89
C LYS A 16 -33.79 -6.39 -7.68
N ASP A 17 -32.92 -6.42 -6.69
CA ASP A 17 -32.08 -5.29 -6.30
C ASP A 17 -30.82 -5.78 -5.54
N ILE A 18 -30.07 -4.87 -4.94
CA ILE A 18 -28.86 -5.15 -4.18
C ILE A 18 -29.11 -5.46 -2.70
N THR A 19 -30.36 -5.41 -2.22
CA THR A 19 -30.73 -5.57 -0.80
C THR A 19 -30.13 -6.85 -0.19
N PRO A 20 -30.13 -8.02 -0.87
CA PRO A 20 -29.54 -9.23 -0.31
C PRO A 20 -28.04 -9.11 0.01
N LEU A 21 -27.29 -8.29 -0.74
CA LEU A 21 -25.88 -8.03 -0.44
C LEU A 21 -25.74 -7.21 0.84
N LEU A 22 -26.56 -6.17 1.01
CA LEU A 22 -26.54 -5.32 2.19
C LEU A 22 -26.93 -6.11 3.44
N GLU A 23 -27.97 -6.96 3.34
CA GLU A 23 -28.36 -7.87 4.42
C GLU A 23 -27.26 -8.88 4.75
N CYS A 24 -26.57 -9.42 3.74
CA CYS A 24 -25.43 -10.32 3.94
C CYS A 24 -24.29 -9.61 4.68
N ILE A 25 -23.96 -8.38 4.28
CA ILE A 25 -22.95 -7.56 4.97
C ILE A 25 -23.35 -7.36 6.44
N LEU A 26 -24.59 -6.92 6.69
CA LEU A 26 -25.10 -6.70 8.06
C LEU A 26 -25.12 -7.98 8.90
N GLY A 27 -25.39 -9.13 8.28
CA GLY A 27 -25.47 -10.42 8.97
C GLY A 27 -24.13 -11.15 9.17
N LYS A 28 -23.10 -10.84 8.37
CA LYS A 28 -21.82 -11.58 8.37
C LYS A 28 -20.63 -10.74 8.81
N VAL A 29 -20.64 -9.43 8.57
CA VAL A 29 -19.55 -8.54 8.97
C VAL A 29 -19.79 -8.12 10.41
N THR A 30 -18.88 -8.49 11.30
CA THR A 30 -18.98 -8.09 12.70
C THR A 30 -18.74 -6.58 12.83
N PRO A 31 -19.50 -5.88 13.70
CA PRO A 31 -19.24 -4.47 13.97
C PRO A 31 -17.82 -4.27 14.51
N PRO A 32 -17.22 -3.08 14.30
CA PRO A 32 -15.90 -2.78 14.84
C PRO A 32 -15.92 -2.92 16.36
N LYS A 33 -14.88 -3.55 16.91
CA LYS A 33 -14.68 -3.58 18.36
C LYS A 33 -14.27 -2.19 18.82
N ILE A 34 -15.14 -1.55 19.58
CA ILE A 34 -14.92 -0.23 20.15
C ILE A 34 -14.52 -0.40 21.61
N GLU A 35 -13.39 0.17 21.99
CA GLU A 35 -12.97 0.25 23.38
C GLU A 35 -13.41 1.57 24.01
N SER A 36 -13.69 1.55 25.32
CA SER A 36 -13.94 2.77 26.08
C SER A 36 -12.63 3.47 26.42
N GLY A 37 -12.58 4.79 26.31
CA GLY A 37 -11.43 5.57 26.74
C GLY A 37 -11.19 6.81 25.89
N PRO A 38 -10.06 7.50 26.12
CA PRO A 38 -9.69 8.69 25.37
C PRO A 38 -9.28 8.33 23.92
N PHE A 39 -9.25 9.35 23.05
CA PHE A 39 -9.00 9.20 21.62
C PHE A 39 -7.78 8.34 21.30
N GLN A 40 -7.95 7.39 20.39
CA GLN A 40 -6.88 6.59 19.83
C GLN A 40 -7.24 6.14 18.41
N MET A 41 -6.33 6.35 17.47
CA MET A 41 -6.48 6.01 16.06
C MET A 41 -5.17 5.49 15.48
N LEU A 42 -5.24 4.39 14.72
CA LEU A 42 -4.09 3.90 13.95
C LEU A 42 -4.12 4.50 12.55
N VAL A 43 -3.02 5.16 12.16
CA VAL A 43 -2.86 5.66 10.79
C VAL A 43 -2.67 4.47 9.88
N SER A 44 -3.66 4.22 9.03
CA SER A 44 -3.70 3.07 8.12
C SER A 44 -3.31 3.46 6.70
N ASN A 45 -3.50 4.72 6.33
CA ASN A 45 -3.11 5.26 5.04
C ASN A 45 -2.78 6.76 5.15
N LEU A 46 -2.04 7.28 4.17
CA LEU A 46 -1.72 8.70 4.04
C LEU A 46 -2.16 9.20 2.67
N ALA A 47 -2.71 10.40 2.65
CA ALA A 47 -2.95 11.16 1.44
C ALA A 47 -2.27 12.54 1.54
N TYR A 48 -2.19 13.23 0.42
CA TYR A 48 -1.61 14.57 0.35
C TYR A 48 -2.52 15.51 -0.43
N ASP A 49 -2.66 16.72 0.08
CA ASP A 49 -3.35 17.83 -0.58
C ASP A 49 -2.46 19.07 -0.56
N SER A 50 -2.42 19.81 -1.68
CA SER A 50 -1.53 20.96 -1.84
C SER A 50 -1.81 22.13 -0.90
N HIS A 51 -3.05 22.24 -0.38
CA HIS A 51 -3.45 23.30 0.55
C HIS A 51 -3.47 22.81 2.00
N LYS A 52 -3.81 21.53 2.22
CA LYS A 52 -3.97 20.97 3.57
C LYS A 52 -2.77 20.18 4.07
N GLY A 53 -1.79 19.93 3.21
CA GLY A 53 -0.63 19.12 3.51
C GLY A 53 -0.96 17.64 3.62
N LYS A 54 -0.28 16.96 4.55
CA LYS A 54 -0.46 15.53 4.78
C LYS A 54 -1.79 15.26 5.50
N ILE A 55 -2.52 14.27 4.99
CA ILE A 55 -3.81 13.82 5.51
C ILE A 55 -3.63 12.40 6.05
N ALA A 56 -3.84 12.21 7.34
CA ALA A 56 -3.79 10.89 7.96
C ALA A 56 -5.16 10.23 7.93
N ILE A 57 -5.22 9.00 7.38
CA ILE A 57 -6.45 8.23 7.25
C ILE A 57 -6.36 7.02 8.16
N GLY A 58 -7.37 6.83 8.99
CA GLY A 58 -7.40 5.73 9.95
C GLY A 58 -8.79 5.46 10.49
N ARG A 59 -8.95 4.29 11.11
CA ARG A 59 -10.13 3.97 11.92
C ARG A 59 -9.88 4.37 13.36
N ILE A 60 -10.82 5.09 13.96
CA ILE A 60 -10.78 5.40 15.39
C ILE A 60 -11.06 4.12 16.17
N TRP A 61 -10.15 3.75 17.07
CA TRP A 61 -10.25 2.54 17.90
C TRP A 61 -11.05 2.80 19.19
N ARG A 62 -10.82 3.96 19.81
CA ARG A 62 -11.55 4.42 20.99
C ARG A 62 -11.59 5.95 21.06
N GLY A 63 -12.54 6.45 21.85
CA GLY A 63 -12.75 7.88 22.06
C GLY A 63 -13.29 8.59 20.82
N LYS A 64 -13.02 9.89 20.73
CA LYS A 64 -13.54 10.78 19.69
C LYS A 64 -12.53 11.87 19.36
N VAL A 65 -12.61 12.41 18.15
CA VAL A 65 -11.75 13.48 17.67
C VAL A 65 -12.56 14.63 17.12
N ALA A 66 -12.16 15.85 17.46
CA ALA A 66 -12.71 17.09 16.94
C ALA A 66 -11.60 17.99 16.36
N PRO A 67 -11.92 18.94 15.47
CA PRO A 67 -11.00 20.00 15.08
C PRO A 67 -10.47 20.78 16.29
N HIS A 68 -9.24 21.26 16.19
CA HIS A 68 -8.48 21.98 17.23
C HIS A 68 -8.20 21.17 18.50
N GLN A 69 -8.39 19.85 18.46
CA GLN A 69 -8.07 18.98 19.58
C GLN A 69 -6.56 18.69 19.63
N PRO A 70 -5.90 18.90 20.77
CA PRO A 70 -4.50 18.54 20.95
C PRO A 70 -4.35 17.02 21.08
N VAL A 71 -3.39 16.47 20.35
CA VAL A 71 -3.11 15.02 20.27
C VAL A 71 -1.62 14.76 20.27
N VAL A 72 -1.25 13.49 20.43
CA VAL A 72 0.12 13.02 20.20
C VAL A 72 0.15 11.98 19.09
N SER A 73 1.23 11.95 18.32
CA SER A 73 1.58 10.83 17.46
C SER A 73 2.68 10.00 18.12
N VAL A 74 2.47 8.68 18.20
CA VAL A 74 3.44 7.71 18.71
C VAL A 74 4.08 6.95 17.54
N GLY A 75 5.38 7.19 17.34
CA GLY A 75 6.23 6.64 16.28
C GLY A 75 6.67 5.19 16.52
N ALA A 76 7.41 4.62 15.57
CA ALA A 76 7.80 3.20 15.57
C ALA A 76 8.86 2.90 16.62
N ASP A 77 9.69 3.90 16.88
CA ASP A 77 10.74 3.97 17.89
C ASP A 77 10.20 4.38 19.27
N GLY A 78 8.87 4.56 19.41
CA GLY A 78 8.24 5.10 20.60
C GLY A 78 8.39 6.62 20.75
N SER A 79 8.90 7.33 19.73
CA SER A 79 8.94 8.79 19.74
C SER A 79 7.53 9.36 19.85
N VAL A 80 7.36 10.37 20.71
CA VAL A 80 6.08 11.04 20.92
C VAL A 80 6.20 12.46 20.40
N THR A 81 5.34 12.83 19.46
CA THR A 81 5.29 14.19 18.89
C THR A 81 3.91 14.81 19.15
N HIS A 82 3.88 16.03 19.67
CA HIS A 82 2.65 16.78 19.93
C HIS A 82 2.14 17.45 18.66
N TYR A 83 0.82 17.41 18.47
CA TYR A 83 0.12 18.04 17.37
C TYR A 83 -1.23 18.62 17.82
N GLU A 84 -1.83 19.41 16.94
CA GLU A 84 -3.23 19.84 17.04
C GLU A 84 -3.93 19.44 15.74
N ILE A 85 -5.08 18.77 15.86
CA ILE A 85 -5.89 18.39 14.69
C ILE A 85 -6.45 19.67 14.05
N SER A 86 -6.16 19.90 12.77
CA SER A 86 -6.67 21.09 12.08
C SER A 86 -8.10 20.90 11.58
N GLU A 87 -8.37 19.80 10.88
CA GLU A 87 -9.70 19.46 10.38
C GLU A 87 -9.93 17.94 10.47
N VAL A 88 -11.20 17.55 10.61
CA VAL A 88 -11.64 16.15 10.61
C VAL A 88 -12.63 15.94 9.47
N PHE A 89 -12.42 14.87 8.69
CA PHE A 89 -13.27 14.48 7.58
C PHE A 89 -13.78 13.05 7.76
N THR A 90 -15.04 12.83 7.43
CA THR A 90 -15.64 11.50 7.24
C THR A 90 -15.94 11.26 5.77
N TYR A 91 -16.35 10.05 5.44
CA TYR A 91 -16.68 9.67 4.06
C TYR A 91 -18.19 9.60 3.88
N LEU A 92 -18.70 10.32 2.87
CA LEU A 92 -20.09 10.19 2.41
C LEU A 92 -20.08 9.83 0.92
N GLY A 93 -20.28 8.54 0.65
CA GLY A 93 -20.08 7.99 -0.69
C GLY A 93 -18.63 8.17 -1.13
N LEU A 94 -18.41 8.91 -2.21
CA LEU A 94 -17.08 9.20 -2.77
C LEU A 94 -16.51 10.56 -2.32
N LYS A 95 -17.22 11.30 -1.47
CA LYS A 95 -16.83 12.64 -1.03
C LYS A 95 -16.33 12.62 0.41
N HIS A 96 -15.35 13.48 0.69
CA HIS A 96 -14.96 13.81 2.05
C HIS A 96 -15.89 14.89 2.59
N LEU A 97 -16.48 14.66 3.75
CA LEU A 97 -17.34 15.61 4.44
C LEU A 97 -16.62 16.10 5.68
N LYS A 98 -16.47 17.42 5.83
CA LYS A 98 -15.92 18.02 7.05
C LYS A 98 -16.93 17.85 8.19
N VAL A 99 -16.46 17.38 9.34
CA VAL A 99 -17.29 17.18 10.54
C VAL A 99 -16.70 17.88 11.75
N GLU A 100 -17.56 18.21 12.71
CA GLU A 100 -17.17 18.81 14.00
C GLU A 100 -16.66 17.75 14.99
N GLU A 101 -17.08 16.50 14.85
CA GLU A 101 -16.66 15.39 15.70
C GLU A 101 -16.79 14.07 14.92
N ALA A 102 -15.91 13.11 15.23
CA ALA A 102 -15.99 11.73 14.79
C ALA A 102 -15.66 10.78 15.94
N GLU A 103 -16.26 9.59 15.95
CA GLU A 103 -16.22 8.66 17.08
C GLU A 103 -15.60 7.31 16.75
N ALA A 104 -15.35 6.51 17.79
CA ALA A 104 -14.79 5.18 17.65
C ALA A 104 -15.62 4.30 16.71
N GLY A 105 -14.94 3.64 15.77
CA GLY A 105 -15.56 2.90 14.67
C GLY A 105 -15.51 3.65 13.34
N ASP A 106 -15.49 4.99 13.35
CA ASP A 106 -15.43 5.78 12.13
C ASP A 106 -14.07 5.66 11.44
N ILE A 107 -14.10 5.65 10.11
CA ILE A 107 -12.93 5.86 9.27
C ILE A 107 -12.87 7.34 8.93
N VAL A 108 -11.81 8.00 9.38
CA VAL A 108 -11.66 9.46 9.25
C VAL A 108 -10.38 9.82 8.52
N ALA A 109 -10.39 11.01 7.93
CA ALA A 109 -9.23 11.70 7.40
C ALA A 109 -8.98 12.94 8.29
N VAL A 110 -7.79 13.06 8.88
CA VAL A 110 -7.41 14.18 9.75
C VAL A 110 -6.21 14.93 9.20
N THR A 111 -6.16 16.24 9.42
CA THR A 111 -5.08 17.13 8.97
C THR A 111 -4.40 17.83 10.14
N GLY A 112 -3.24 18.47 9.89
CA GLY A 112 -2.43 19.12 10.95
C GLY A 112 -1.33 18.22 11.53
N LEU A 113 -0.96 17.16 10.81
CA LEU A 113 -0.01 16.13 11.26
C LEU A 113 1.13 15.96 10.25
N ASP A 114 2.14 16.81 10.32
CA ASP A 114 3.15 16.89 9.24
C ASP A 114 4.07 15.66 9.17
N LYS A 115 4.55 15.17 10.33
CA LYS A 115 5.54 14.08 10.41
C LYS A 115 4.93 12.72 10.76
N VAL A 116 3.63 12.55 10.56
CA VAL A 116 2.98 11.26 10.79
C VAL A 116 3.26 10.28 9.65
N ASN A 117 3.41 9.00 9.99
CA ASN A 117 3.66 7.89 9.08
C ASN A 117 2.57 6.82 9.21
N ILE A 118 2.42 5.97 8.21
CA ILE A 118 1.51 4.83 8.31
C ILE A 118 2.03 3.85 9.38
N GLY A 119 1.12 3.36 10.21
CA GLY A 119 1.41 2.57 11.39
C GLY A 119 1.63 3.41 12.65
N ASP A 120 1.73 4.75 12.56
CA ASP A 120 1.74 5.61 13.74
C ASP A 120 0.38 5.59 14.44
N THR A 121 0.40 5.74 15.77
CA THR A 121 -0.83 5.86 16.56
C THR A 121 -1.01 7.31 16.97
N ILE A 122 -2.15 7.89 16.60
CA ILE A 122 -2.56 9.21 17.08
C ILE A 122 -3.44 8.98 18.30
N ALA A 123 -3.06 9.57 19.43
CA ALA A 123 -3.72 9.37 20.71
C ALA A 123 -3.93 10.69 21.47
N SER A 124 -4.81 10.65 22.47
CA SER A 124 -4.99 11.74 23.42
C SER A 124 -3.72 11.96 24.26
N LEU A 125 -3.52 13.20 24.72
CA LEU A 125 -2.47 13.55 25.69
C LEU A 125 -2.60 12.82 27.03
N GLU A 126 -3.81 12.43 27.41
CA GLU A 126 -4.09 11.74 28.67
C GLU A 126 -3.61 10.28 28.66
N GLN A 127 -3.58 9.65 27.47
CA GLN A 127 -3.21 8.25 27.32
C GLN A 127 -2.51 8.01 25.97
N THR A 128 -1.19 8.03 25.99
CA THR A 128 -0.32 7.96 24.82
C THR A 128 0.05 6.53 24.42
N GLU A 129 -0.93 5.63 24.46
CA GLU A 129 -0.72 4.20 24.19
C GLU A 129 -0.63 3.94 22.68
N ALA A 130 0.44 3.29 22.23
CA ALA A 130 0.60 2.88 20.84
C ALA A 130 -0.21 1.62 20.53
N LEU A 131 -0.88 1.61 19.38
CA LEU A 131 -1.48 0.41 18.82
C LEU A 131 -0.42 -0.43 18.10
N PRO A 132 -0.62 -1.76 18.00
CA PRO A 132 0.23 -2.62 17.19
C PRO A 132 0.32 -2.10 15.76
N ARG A 133 1.54 -1.99 15.24
CA ARG A 133 1.77 -1.54 13.86
C ARG A 133 1.33 -2.61 12.87
N ILE A 134 0.92 -2.15 11.70
CA ILE A 134 0.68 -3.03 10.56
C ILE A 134 2.05 -3.52 10.07
N GLU A 135 2.27 -4.84 10.10
CA GLU A 135 3.44 -5.44 9.50
C GLU A 135 3.35 -5.34 7.98
N ILE A 136 4.29 -4.62 7.38
CA ILE A 136 4.42 -4.48 5.94
C ILE A 136 5.48 -5.47 5.50
N GLY A 137 5.10 -6.41 4.62
CA GLY A 137 6.03 -7.36 4.00
C GLY A 137 7.23 -6.64 3.40
N GLU A 138 8.41 -7.18 3.70
CA GLU A 138 9.71 -6.66 3.29
C GLU A 138 9.88 -6.66 1.76
N PRO A 139 10.71 -5.78 1.19
CA PRO A 139 11.02 -5.83 -0.23
C PRO A 139 11.76 -7.13 -0.58
N THR A 140 11.45 -7.68 -1.74
CA THR A 140 12.02 -8.94 -2.28
C THR A 140 12.89 -8.70 -3.52
N VAL A 141 12.71 -7.56 -4.19
CA VAL A 141 13.41 -7.19 -5.43
C VAL A 141 14.09 -5.84 -5.25
N GLU A 142 15.30 -5.69 -5.77
CA GLU A 142 16.04 -4.43 -5.85
C GLU A 142 16.54 -4.13 -7.26
N MET A 143 16.66 -2.84 -7.58
CA MET A 143 17.25 -2.35 -8.83
C MET A 143 17.78 -0.92 -8.62
N THR A 144 18.65 -0.44 -9.49
CA THR A 144 19.16 0.94 -9.42
C THR A 144 18.39 1.85 -10.36
N PHE A 145 18.06 3.06 -9.88
CA PHE A 145 17.53 4.15 -10.70
C PHE A 145 18.60 5.24 -10.77
N GLY A 146 18.97 5.64 -11.99
CA GLY A 146 20.01 6.63 -12.25
C GLY A 146 19.52 7.75 -13.15
N VAL A 147 20.22 8.88 -13.17
CA VAL A 147 19.99 9.92 -14.18
C VAL A 147 20.33 9.37 -15.56
N ASN A 148 19.51 9.67 -16.58
CA ASN A 148 19.81 9.26 -17.95
C ASN A 148 21.11 9.93 -18.43
N THR A 149 22.16 9.14 -18.66
CA THR A 149 23.46 9.62 -19.17
C THR A 149 23.65 9.38 -20.67
N SER A 150 22.61 8.93 -21.37
CA SER A 150 22.66 8.64 -22.80
C SER A 150 22.71 9.90 -23.69
N PRO A 151 23.08 9.77 -24.98
CA PRO A 151 23.03 10.89 -25.95
C PRO A 151 21.63 11.49 -26.18
N PHE A 152 20.58 10.85 -25.67
CA PHE A 152 19.20 11.29 -25.76
C PHE A 152 18.71 12.01 -24.48
N ALA A 153 19.60 12.20 -23.49
CA ALA A 153 19.25 12.84 -22.23
C ALA A 153 18.57 14.20 -22.42
N GLY A 154 17.42 14.39 -21.76
CA GLY A 154 16.67 15.65 -21.72
C GLY A 154 15.92 16.00 -22.99
N ARG A 155 15.66 15.03 -23.88
CA ARG A 155 14.89 15.25 -25.11
C ARG A 155 13.39 15.04 -24.94
N GLU A 156 12.99 14.14 -24.04
CA GLU A 156 11.59 13.75 -23.86
C GLU A 156 11.08 14.08 -22.44
N GLY A 157 11.95 14.02 -21.44
CA GLY A 157 11.62 14.33 -20.05
C GLY A 157 11.73 15.80 -19.67
N HIS A 158 10.86 16.22 -18.75
CA HIS A 158 10.95 17.52 -18.07
C HIS A 158 11.81 17.45 -16.80
N PHE A 159 11.89 16.26 -16.17
CA PHE A 159 12.61 16.04 -14.92
C PHE A 159 13.76 15.04 -15.14
N CYS A 160 14.98 15.56 -15.25
CA CYS A 160 16.17 14.77 -15.62
C CYS A 160 17.33 14.92 -14.63
N THR A 161 17.20 15.74 -13.59
CA THR A 161 18.32 15.99 -12.65
C THR A 161 18.28 15.03 -11.47
N THR A 162 19.46 14.72 -10.91
CA THR A 162 19.61 13.92 -9.69
C THR A 162 18.72 14.44 -8.56
N ARG A 163 18.68 15.76 -8.36
CA ARG A 163 17.87 16.39 -7.31
C ARG A 163 16.38 16.11 -7.49
N GLN A 164 15.87 16.23 -8.72
CA GLN A 164 14.45 15.97 -9.02
C GLN A 164 14.11 14.49 -8.85
N LEU A 165 14.98 13.59 -9.33
CA LEU A 165 14.79 12.15 -9.19
C LEU A 165 14.77 11.75 -7.70
N ARG A 166 15.75 12.22 -6.92
CA ARG A 166 15.80 11.99 -5.48
C ARG A 166 14.56 12.50 -4.76
N GLU A 167 14.16 13.74 -5.03
CA GLU A 167 12.98 14.33 -4.40
C GLU A 167 11.72 13.50 -4.66
N ARG A 168 11.55 12.99 -5.89
CA ARG A 168 10.41 12.15 -6.27
C ARG A 168 10.41 10.78 -5.60
N LEU A 169 11.56 10.12 -5.56
CA LEU A 169 11.72 8.81 -4.92
C LEU A 169 11.50 8.90 -3.41
N TYR A 170 12.00 9.94 -2.76
CA TYR A 170 11.79 10.13 -1.32
C TYR A 170 10.35 10.52 -0.99
N ARG A 171 9.68 11.28 -1.87
CA ARG A 171 8.24 11.56 -1.74
C ARG A 171 7.40 10.29 -1.82
N GLU A 172 7.80 9.32 -2.66
CA GLU A 172 7.11 8.03 -2.76
C GLU A 172 7.14 7.26 -1.42
N LEU A 173 8.25 7.34 -0.67
CA LEU A 173 8.39 6.68 0.64
C LEU A 173 7.34 7.14 1.66
N GLU A 174 6.75 8.33 1.50
CA GLU A 174 5.73 8.84 2.41
C GLU A 174 4.40 8.10 2.29
N THR A 175 4.10 7.54 1.12
CA THR A 175 2.83 6.86 0.84
C THR A 175 3.02 5.36 0.61
N ASN A 176 4.20 4.96 0.16
CA ASN A 176 4.51 3.60 -0.20
C ASN A 176 5.45 2.94 0.82
N LEU A 177 4.84 2.31 1.82
CA LEU A 177 5.57 1.64 2.89
C LEU A 177 6.40 0.45 2.45
N SER A 178 6.15 -0.07 1.26
CA SER A 178 6.84 -1.25 0.75
C SER A 178 8.10 -0.91 -0.04
N LEU A 179 8.27 0.37 -0.38
CA LEU A 179 9.43 0.88 -1.10
C LEU A 179 10.55 1.23 -0.11
N ARG A 180 11.80 0.96 -0.48
CA ARG A 180 12.98 1.49 0.19
C ARG A 180 13.86 2.15 -0.86
N VAL A 181 14.41 3.32 -0.54
CA VAL A 181 15.33 4.05 -1.41
C VAL A 181 16.58 4.35 -0.60
N GLN A 182 17.74 4.11 -1.19
CA GLN A 182 19.04 4.35 -0.58
C GLN A 182 19.95 5.08 -1.58
N ASP A 183 20.66 6.09 -1.09
CA ASP A 183 21.74 6.72 -1.84
C ASP A 183 22.86 5.66 -2.05
N THR A 184 23.45 5.59 -3.24
CA THR A 184 24.56 4.66 -3.54
C THR A 184 25.93 5.34 -3.41
N GLY A 185 27.01 4.63 -3.72
CA GLY A 185 28.34 5.23 -3.85
C GLY A 185 28.46 6.21 -5.02
N SER A 186 27.51 6.19 -5.97
CA SER A 186 27.43 7.16 -7.06
C SER A 186 26.35 8.21 -6.76
N PRO A 187 26.65 9.51 -6.85
CA PRO A 187 25.73 10.58 -6.46
C PRO A 187 24.49 10.67 -7.36
N ASP A 188 24.54 10.11 -8.56
CA ASP A 188 23.51 10.13 -9.59
C ASP A 188 22.66 8.84 -9.63
N THR A 189 22.92 7.89 -8.74
CA THR A 189 22.29 6.56 -8.72
C THR A 189 21.71 6.23 -7.34
N PHE A 190 20.49 5.72 -7.33
CA PHE A 190 19.75 5.32 -6.14
C PHE A 190 19.43 3.82 -6.20
N LEU A 191 19.63 3.12 -5.09
CA LEU A 191 19.18 1.74 -4.94
C LEU A 191 17.73 1.75 -4.48
N VAL A 192 16.84 1.17 -5.28
CA VAL A 192 15.40 1.12 -5.05
C VAL A 192 14.98 -0.33 -4.83
N LYS A 193 14.34 -0.60 -3.69
CA LYS A 193 13.86 -1.92 -3.30
C LYS A 193 12.34 -1.92 -3.19
N GLY A 194 11.68 -2.95 -3.72
CA GLY A 194 10.23 -3.09 -3.68
C GLY A 194 9.78 -4.54 -3.46
N ARG A 195 8.47 -4.73 -3.25
CA ARG A 195 7.82 -6.04 -3.07
C ARG A 195 7.84 -6.99 -4.26
N GLY A 196 8.31 -6.56 -5.43
CA GLY A 196 8.32 -7.36 -6.64
C GLY A 196 8.54 -6.49 -7.88
N GLU A 197 8.76 -7.14 -9.02
CA GLU A 197 9.03 -6.46 -10.29
C GLU A 197 7.87 -5.56 -10.74
N LEU A 198 6.63 -6.05 -10.66
CA LEU A 198 5.46 -5.27 -11.07
C LEU A 198 5.29 -3.98 -10.27
N HIS A 199 5.62 -4.02 -8.97
CA HIS A 199 5.56 -2.85 -8.11
C HIS A 199 6.54 -1.76 -8.59
N LEU A 200 7.78 -2.14 -8.90
CA LEU A 200 8.77 -1.20 -9.43
C LEU A 200 8.43 -0.73 -10.85
N ALA A 201 7.84 -1.60 -11.68
CA ALA A 201 7.36 -1.23 -13.01
C ALA A 201 6.25 -0.18 -12.97
N ILE A 202 5.30 -0.28 -12.03
CA ILE A 202 4.26 0.73 -11.82
C ILE A 202 4.86 2.08 -11.41
N LEU A 203 5.85 2.07 -10.51
CA LEU A 203 6.55 3.28 -10.10
C LEU A 203 7.24 3.95 -11.31
N ILE A 204 7.97 3.17 -12.11
CA ILE A 204 8.64 3.65 -13.32
C ILE A 204 7.64 4.26 -14.29
N GLU A 205 6.55 3.55 -14.59
CA GLU A 205 5.53 4.03 -15.53
C GLU A 205 4.81 5.28 -15.01
N THR A 206 4.56 5.37 -13.71
CA THR A 206 3.96 6.55 -13.08
C THR A 206 4.89 7.75 -13.22
N MET A 207 6.17 7.60 -12.89
CA MET A 207 7.18 8.65 -13.05
C MET A 207 7.36 9.06 -14.52
N ARG A 208 7.31 8.09 -15.45
CA ARG A 208 7.35 8.38 -16.89
C ARG A 208 6.17 9.24 -17.34
N ARG A 209 4.95 8.97 -16.85
CA ARG A 209 3.74 9.78 -17.13
C ARG A 209 3.78 11.16 -16.48
N GLU A 210 4.48 11.29 -15.35
CA GLU A 210 4.78 12.57 -14.71
C GLU A 210 5.85 13.38 -15.47
N GLY A 211 6.52 12.80 -16.48
CA GLY A 211 7.54 13.46 -17.30
C GLY A 211 8.97 13.32 -16.76
N TYR A 212 9.23 12.33 -15.90
CA TYR A 212 10.58 11.96 -15.49
C TYR A 212 11.29 11.15 -16.57
N GLU A 213 12.57 11.44 -16.75
CA GLU A 213 13.46 10.70 -17.63
C GLU A 213 14.68 10.26 -16.83
N PHE A 214 14.87 8.94 -16.76
CA PHE A 214 15.89 8.30 -15.92
C PHE A 214 16.18 6.90 -16.49
N GLU A 215 17.29 6.30 -16.07
CA GLU A 215 17.67 4.93 -16.41
C GLU A 215 17.43 3.98 -15.23
N ALA A 216 17.14 2.71 -15.52
CA ALA A 216 16.93 1.69 -14.50
C ALA A 216 17.70 0.40 -14.84
N SER A 217 18.28 -0.27 -13.84
CA SER A 217 18.95 -1.55 -14.03
C SER A 217 17.96 -2.71 -14.17
N LYS A 218 18.49 -3.91 -14.46
CA LYS A 218 17.73 -5.15 -14.31
C LYS A 218 17.35 -5.36 -12.82
N PRO A 219 16.13 -5.86 -12.53
CA PRO A 219 15.76 -6.25 -11.18
C PRO A 219 16.50 -7.51 -10.71
N GLU A 220 16.91 -7.52 -9.44
CA GLU A 220 17.60 -8.62 -8.77
C GLU A 220 16.90 -8.99 -7.45
N ALA A 221 16.99 -10.27 -7.07
CA ALA A 221 16.40 -10.76 -5.83
C ALA A 221 17.24 -10.35 -4.61
N ILE A 222 16.57 -9.94 -3.53
CA ILE A 222 17.24 -9.53 -2.29
C ILE A 222 17.56 -10.77 -1.45
N THR A 223 18.83 -11.14 -1.37
CA THR A 223 19.27 -12.24 -0.51
C THR A 223 19.47 -11.82 0.95
N LYS A 224 19.26 -12.73 1.89
CA LYS A 224 19.46 -12.52 3.33
C LYS A 224 20.20 -13.69 3.96
N ILE A 225 20.82 -13.46 5.12
CA ILE A 225 21.36 -14.54 5.94
C ILE A 225 20.27 -15.00 6.92
N VAL A 226 19.85 -16.26 6.79
CA VAL A 226 18.87 -16.92 7.69
C VAL A 226 19.55 -18.16 8.25
N ASP A 227 19.64 -18.26 9.59
CA ASP A 227 20.31 -19.36 10.30
C ASP A 227 21.74 -19.64 9.79
N GLY A 228 22.48 -18.59 9.44
CA GLY A 228 23.85 -18.67 8.94
C GLY A 228 23.99 -19.04 7.46
N ASN A 229 22.88 -19.26 6.75
CA ASN A 229 22.88 -19.59 5.32
C ASN A 229 22.34 -18.43 4.47
N LEU A 230 22.88 -18.27 3.27
CA LEU A 230 22.34 -17.34 2.28
C LEU A 230 21.00 -17.90 1.77
N ALA A 231 19.95 -17.11 1.94
CA ALA A 231 18.59 -17.41 1.50
C ALA A 231 18.13 -16.32 0.53
N GLU A 232 17.33 -16.71 -0.45
CA GLU A 232 16.66 -15.82 -1.40
C GLU A 232 15.13 -15.95 -1.24
N PRO A 233 14.35 -14.93 -1.63
CA PRO A 233 12.90 -15.01 -1.60
C PRO A 233 12.39 -16.03 -2.63
N VAL A 234 11.44 -16.87 -2.21
CA VAL A 234 10.75 -17.84 -3.07
C VAL A 234 9.27 -17.50 -3.08
N GLU A 235 8.64 -17.55 -4.26
CA GLU A 235 7.23 -17.25 -4.42
C GLU A 235 6.41 -18.49 -4.81
N VAL A 236 5.14 -18.50 -4.44
CA VAL A 236 4.18 -19.51 -4.89
C VAL A 236 3.53 -19.01 -6.18
N LEU A 237 3.72 -19.78 -7.25
CA LEU A 237 3.16 -19.51 -8.57
C LEU A 237 2.01 -20.46 -8.86
N THR A 238 0.85 -19.90 -9.17
CA THR A 238 -0.33 -20.65 -9.66
C THR A 238 -0.57 -20.24 -11.11
N ILE A 239 -0.65 -21.22 -12.03
CA ILE A 239 -0.88 -20.96 -13.45
C ILE A 239 -2.12 -21.72 -13.89
N ASP A 240 -3.15 -20.99 -14.31
CA ASP A 240 -4.28 -21.57 -15.03
C ASP A 240 -3.97 -21.57 -16.54
N THR A 241 -3.89 -22.77 -17.13
CA THR A 241 -3.54 -22.94 -18.55
C THR A 241 -4.31 -24.08 -19.19
N LYS A 242 -4.27 -24.19 -20.52
CA LYS A 242 -4.79 -25.38 -21.21
C LYS A 242 -3.82 -26.54 -21.11
N ASP A 243 -4.34 -27.76 -21.09
CA ASP A 243 -3.55 -29.00 -20.99
C ASP A 243 -2.47 -29.11 -22.08
N GLU A 244 -2.74 -28.60 -23.28
CA GLU A 244 -1.78 -28.56 -24.40
C GLU A 244 -0.48 -27.79 -24.10
N TYR A 245 -0.51 -26.82 -23.17
CA TYR A 245 0.66 -26.02 -22.81
C TYR A 245 1.40 -26.55 -21.57
N LEU A 246 0.85 -27.56 -20.88
CA LEU A 246 1.39 -28.08 -19.63
C LEU A 246 2.85 -28.49 -19.79
N GLY A 247 3.17 -29.31 -20.80
CA GLY A 247 4.53 -29.80 -21.01
C GLY A 247 5.56 -28.69 -21.23
N VAL A 248 5.23 -27.68 -22.05
CA VAL A 248 6.11 -26.53 -22.33
C VAL A 248 6.31 -25.68 -21.08
N LEU A 249 5.23 -25.43 -20.32
CA LEU A 249 5.29 -24.64 -19.10
C LEU A 249 6.10 -25.36 -18.01
N THR A 250 5.89 -26.66 -17.81
CA THR A 250 6.68 -27.45 -16.87
C THR A 250 8.16 -27.40 -17.24
N GLU A 251 8.54 -27.58 -18.51
CA GLU A 251 9.93 -27.50 -18.94
C GLU A 251 10.53 -26.11 -18.68
N MET A 252 9.80 -25.04 -19.02
CA MET A 252 10.24 -23.66 -18.81
C MET A 252 10.43 -23.32 -17.33
N LEU A 253 9.55 -23.81 -16.46
CA LEU A 253 9.58 -23.59 -15.02
C LEU A 253 10.67 -24.43 -14.34
N SER A 254 10.87 -25.68 -14.76
CA SER A 254 11.97 -26.53 -14.25
C SER A 254 13.35 -25.90 -14.52
N LYS A 255 13.54 -25.27 -15.69
CA LYS A 255 14.77 -24.51 -16.00
C LYS A 255 14.99 -23.31 -15.08
N ARG A 256 13.94 -22.84 -14.40
CA ARG A 256 13.95 -21.74 -13.42
C ARG A 256 13.89 -22.24 -11.97
N GLN A 257 14.22 -23.52 -11.74
CA GLN A 257 14.25 -24.15 -10.42
C GLN A 257 12.89 -24.22 -9.70
N ALA A 258 11.78 -24.02 -10.42
CA ALA A 258 10.46 -24.17 -9.84
C ALA A 258 10.17 -25.64 -9.49
N GLN A 259 9.46 -25.85 -8.38
CA GLN A 259 9.01 -27.16 -7.94
C GLN A 259 7.49 -27.23 -8.04
N LEU A 260 6.97 -28.26 -8.73
CA LEU A 260 5.53 -28.49 -8.83
C LEU A 260 5.01 -29.02 -7.49
N MET A 261 4.04 -28.32 -6.90
CA MET A 261 3.50 -28.63 -5.56
C MET A 261 2.12 -29.30 -5.62
N ASP A 262 1.24 -28.81 -6.48
CA ASP A 262 -0.12 -29.33 -6.71
C ASP A 262 -0.44 -29.17 -8.19
N MET A 263 -1.35 -30.01 -8.69
CA MET A 263 -1.85 -29.91 -10.05
C MET A 263 -3.30 -30.39 -10.08
N ARG A 264 -4.20 -29.55 -10.60
CA ARG A 264 -5.64 -29.86 -10.67
C ARG A 264 -6.17 -29.63 -12.08
N ASN A 265 -6.76 -30.68 -12.64
CA ASN A 265 -7.49 -30.59 -13.89
C ASN A 265 -8.98 -30.33 -13.61
N ASP A 266 -9.59 -29.40 -14.32
CA ASP A 266 -11.00 -29.03 -14.14
C ASP A 266 -11.98 -29.93 -14.92
N GLY A 267 -11.47 -30.89 -15.68
CA GLY A 267 -12.24 -31.80 -16.54
C GLY A 267 -12.69 -31.15 -17.86
N HIS A 268 -12.30 -29.91 -18.11
CA HIS A 268 -12.70 -29.07 -19.25
C HIS A 268 -11.48 -28.44 -19.94
N ASP A 269 -10.43 -29.25 -20.15
CA ASP A 269 -9.18 -28.91 -20.84
C ASP A 269 -8.28 -27.88 -20.17
N TYR A 270 -8.61 -27.41 -18.95
CA TYR A 270 -7.74 -26.53 -18.17
C TYR A 270 -7.10 -27.26 -17.00
N VAL A 271 -5.87 -26.85 -16.72
CA VAL A 271 -5.05 -27.33 -15.61
C VAL A 271 -4.57 -26.12 -14.82
N ARG A 272 -4.60 -26.25 -13.50
CA ARG A 272 -4.06 -25.33 -12.50
C ARG A 272 -2.87 -25.94 -11.78
#